data_AF-A0A8B4RBF5-F1
#
_entry.id   AF-A0A8B4RBF5-F1
#
_cell.length_a   1.000
_cell.length_b   1.000
_cell.length_c   1.000
_cell.angle_alpha   90.00
_cell.angle_beta   90.00
_cell.angle_gamma   90.00
#
_symmetry.space_group_name_H-M   'P 1'
#
loop_
_entity.id
_entity.type
_entity.pdbx_description
1 polymer ?
#
loop_
_entity_poly.entity_id
_entity_poly.type
_entity_poly.pdbx_seq_one_letter_code
_entity_poly.pdbx_strand_id
1 'polypeptide(L)'
;MKRNYTRVIDEMRTTHGLNLVAIGQRIGIDPRTVGKWAHGKHKPNQVSRSKLNKLYREVKETMTTQNTKNPFEDFFQLVKGNEQETNR
;
A
#
# COMPACT_ATOMS: atom_id res chain seq x y z
N MET A 1 -24.31 -2.12 1.68
CA MET A 1 -23.33 -2.58 2.70
C MET A 1 -22.21 -1.56 2.86
N LYS A 2 -21.92 -1.13 4.10
CA LYS A 2 -20.81 -0.22 4.42
C LYS A 2 -19.54 -1.04 4.62
N ARG A 3 -18.58 -0.98 3.69
CA ARG A 3 -17.29 -1.68 3.82
C ARG A 3 -16.48 -1.11 4.98
N ASN A 4 -15.82 -1.98 5.73
CA ASN A 4 -14.83 -1.59 6.74
C ASN A 4 -13.48 -1.36 6.05
N TYR A 5 -13.11 -0.10 5.82
CA TYR A 5 -11.89 0.27 5.09
C TYR A 5 -10.60 -0.07 5.85
N THR A 6 -10.67 -0.18 7.18
CA THR A 6 -9.56 -0.71 7.99
C THR A 6 -9.26 -2.14 7.56
N ARG A 7 -10.28 -2.99 7.48
CA ARG A 7 -10.13 -4.38 7.04
C ARG A 7 -9.70 -4.51 5.58
N VAL A 8 -10.23 -3.67 4.68
CA VAL A 8 -9.84 -3.67 3.26
C VAL A 8 -8.36 -3.34 3.10
N ILE A 9 -7.86 -2.33 3.82
CA ILE A 9 -6.44 -1.97 3.78
C ILE A 9 -5.60 -3.08 4.41
N ASP A 10 -6.05 -3.66 5.51
CA ASP A 10 -5.33 -4.76 6.18
C ASP A 10 -5.22 -6.02 5.32
N GLU A 11 -6.28 -6.38 4.59
CA GLU A 11 -6.29 -7.50 3.65
C GLU A 11 -5.35 -7.26 2.46
N MET A 12 -5.33 -6.04 1.91
CA MET A 12 -4.34 -5.67 0.89
C MET A 12 -2.90 -5.79 1.40
N ARG A 13 -2.66 -5.51 2.68
CA ARG A 13 -1.33 -5.60 3.29
C ARG A 13 -0.90 -7.04 3.58
N THR A 14 -1.80 -7.82 4.17
CA THR A 14 -1.50 -9.16 4.69
C THR A 14 -1.61 -10.22 3.61
N THR A 15 -2.67 -10.20 2.81
CA THR A 15 -2.91 -11.20 1.75
C THR A 15 -2.13 -10.89 0.49
N HIS A 16 -1.98 -9.60 0.17
CA HIS A 16 -1.40 -9.17 -1.11
C HIS A 16 -0.06 -8.45 -0.97
N GLY A 17 0.52 -8.39 0.23
CA GLY A 17 1.87 -7.83 0.45
C GLY A 17 2.02 -6.33 0.17
N LEU A 18 0.92 -5.60 -0.08
CA LEU A 18 0.98 -4.17 -0.38
C LEU A 18 1.25 -3.37 0.88
N ASN A 19 2.31 -2.58 0.92
CA ASN A 19 2.51 -1.66 2.03
C ASN A 19 1.66 -0.37 1.90
N LEU A 20 1.58 0.42 2.98
CA LEU A 20 0.78 1.66 3.02
C LEU A 20 1.26 2.71 2.00
N VAL A 21 2.56 2.71 1.68
CA VAL A 21 3.14 3.64 0.70
C VAL A 21 2.67 3.31 -0.71
N ALA A 22 2.77 2.04 -1.10
CA ALA A 22 2.28 1.54 -2.38
C ALA A 22 0.78 1.78 -2.54
N ILE A 23 -0.01 1.53 -1.49
CA ILE A 23 -1.45 1.82 -1.50
C ILE A 23 -1.68 3.32 -1.72
N GLY A 24 -1.00 4.17 -0.96
CA GLY A 24 -1.10 5.63 -1.07
C GLY A 24 -0.72 6.16 -2.45
N GLN A 25 0.42 5.72 -2.99
CA GLN A 25 0.88 6.09 -4.33
C GLN A 25 -0.12 5.69 -5.40
N ARG A 26 -0.63 4.45 -5.37
CA ARG A 26 -1.60 3.95 -6.36
C ARG A 26 -2.93 4.70 -6.36
N ILE A 27 -3.38 5.20 -5.21
CA ILE A 27 -4.62 6.00 -5.11
C ILE A 27 -4.37 7.52 -5.12
N GLY A 28 -3.11 7.96 -5.17
CA GLY A 28 -2.72 9.36 -5.09
C GLY A 28 -3.10 10.02 -3.76
N ILE A 29 -2.89 9.33 -2.65
CA ILE A 29 -3.15 9.82 -1.28
C ILE A 29 -1.88 9.65 -0.44
N ASP A 30 -1.58 10.63 0.42
CA ASP A 30 -0.44 10.56 1.34
C ASP A 30 -0.50 9.27 2.18
N PRO A 31 0.58 8.45 2.23
CA PRO A 31 0.60 7.18 2.96
C PRO A 31 0.26 7.29 4.45
N ARG A 32 0.57 8.42 5.10
CA ARG A 32 0.18 8.68 6.50
C ARG A 32 -1.32 8.82 6.64
N THR A 33 -1.99 9.41 5.64
CA THR A 33 -3.46 9.46 5.59
C THR A 33 -4.05 8.07 5.45
N VAL A 34 -3.46 7.22 4.59
CA VAL A 34 -3.86 5.81 4.47
C VAL A 34 -3.63 5.06 5.80
N GLY A 35 -2.51 5.31 6.48
CA GLY A 35 -2.23 4.76 7.81
C GLY A 35 -3.29 5.15 8.85
N LYS A 36 -3.73 6.41 8.86
CA LYS A 36 -4.84 6.85 9.74
C LYS A 36 -6.14 6.08 9.48
N TRP A 37 -6.43 5.69 8.23
CA TRP A 37 -7.58 4.86 7.88
C TRP A 37 -7.38 3.39 8.26
N ALA A 38 -6.18 2.87 8.06
CA ALA A 38 -5.79 1.50 8.43
C ALA A 38 -5.91 1.28 9.94
N HIS A 39 -5.61 2.29 10.76
CA HIS A 39 -5.76 2.23 12.22
C HIS A 39 -7.16 2.66 12.71
N GLY A 40 -8.10 2.96 11.82
CA GLY A 40 -9.46 3.38 12.18
C GLY A 40 -9.57 4.77 12.80
N LYS A 41 -8.46 5.53 12.92
CA LYS A 41 -8.42 6.88 13.47
C LYS A 41 -9.23 7.88 12.63
N HIS A 42 -9.26 7.68 11.31
CA HIS A 42 -10.04 8.49 10.39
C HIS A 42 -10.79 7.61 9.38
N LYS A 43 -11.84 8.16 8.77
CA LYS A 43 -12.59 7.49 7.70
C LYS A 43 -12.25 8.12 6.35
N PRO A 44 -12.05 7.32 5.29
CA PRO A 44 -11.90 7.86 3.94
C PRO A 44 -13.18 8.57 3.49
N ASN A 45 -13.02 9.67 2.76
CA ASN A 45 -14.10 10.39 2.09
C ASN A 45 -14.61 9.61 0.86
N GLN A 46 -15.71 10.06 0.25
CA GLN A 46 -16.34 9.33 -0.85
C GLN A 46 -15.41 9.06 -2.05
N VAL A 47 -14.60 10.04 -2.45
CA VAL A 47 -13.63 9.87 -3.55
C VAL A 47 -12.59 8.81 -3.21
N SER A 48 -12.01 8.88 -2.01
CA SER A 48 -10.99 7.93 -1.54
C SER A 48 -11.54 6.51 -1.42
N ARG A 49 -12.80 6.38 -1.02
CA ARG A 49 -13.51 5.09 -0.99
C ARG A 49 -13.62 4.47 -2.37
N SER A 50 -13.98 5.25 -3.39
CA SER A 50 -14.04 4.76 -4.78
C SER A 50 -12.68 4.28 -5.26
N LYS A 51 -11.62 5.05 -4.98
CA LYS A 51 -10.24 4.66 -5.34
C LYS A 51 -9.78 3.39 -4.62
N LEU A 52 -10.02 3.27 -3.32
CA LEU A 52 -9.71 2.07 -2.53
C LEU A 52 -10.47 0.84 -3.06
N ASN A 53 -11.74 1.00 -3.42
CA ASN A 53 -12.53 -0.11 -3.95
C ASN A 53 -12.04 -0.56 -5.33
N LYS A 54 -11.60 0.38 -6.18
CA LYS A 54 -11.00 0.08 -7.48
C LYS A 54 -9.69 -0.68 -7.29
N LEU A 55 -8.77 -0.13 -6.49
CA LEU A 55 -7.49 -0.78 -6.19
C LEU A 55 -7.68 -2.17 -5.60
N TYR A 56 -8.61 -2.34 -4.65
CA TYR A 56 -8.87 -3.65 -4.04
C TYR A 56 -9.36 -4.68 -5.06
N ARG A 57 -10.17 -4.29 -6.05
CA ARG A 57 -10.59 -5.19 -7.14
C ARG A 57 -9.42 -5.57 -8.04
N GLU A 58 -8.65 -4.57 -8.47
CA GLU A 58 -7.46 -4.78 -9.31
C GLU A 58 -6.47 -5.72 -8.62
N VAL A 59 -6.18 -5.50 -7.34
CA VAL A 59 -5.29 -6.33 -6.54
C VAL A 59 -5.82 -7.74 -6.39
N LYS A 60 -7.12 -7.90 -6.14
CA LYS A 60 -7.74 -9.23 -6.03
C LYS A 60 -7.74 -9.99 -7.35
N GLU A 61 -7.89 -9.31 -8.48
CA GLU A 61 -7.87 -9.89 -9.83
C GLU A 61 -6.44 -10.21 -10.29
N THR A 62 -5.46 -9.36 -9.94
CA THR A 62 -4.07 -9.47 -10.42
C THR A 62 -3.15 -10.28 -9.50
N MET A 63 -3.34 -10.23 -8.17
CA MET A 63 -2.43 -10.84 -7.20
C MET A 63 -2.84 -12.24 -6.75
N THR A 64 -3.68 -12.93 -7.53
CA THR A 64 -3.81 -14.40 -7.46
C THR A 64 -2.51 -15.13 -7.89
N THR A 65 -1.49 -14.40 -8.37
CA THR A 65 -0.30 -15.01 -9.01
C THR A 65 1.06 -14.45 -8.60
N GLN A 66 1.19 -13.47 -7.69
CA GLN A 66 2.51 -12.87 -7.40
C GLN A 66 2.76 -12.62 -5.90
N ASN A 67 3.34 -13.63 -5.27
CA ASN A 67 4.04 -13.56 -3.99
C ASN A 67 5.29 -12.67 -4.15
N THR A 68 5.15 -11.36 -3.99
CA THR A 68 6.30 -10.45 -4.00
C THR A 68 6.75 -10.19 -2.57
N LYS A 69 7.92 -10.74 -2.23
CA LYS A 69 8.66 -10.45 -1.02
C LYS A 69 8.88 -8.93 -0.94
N ASN A 70 8.37 -8.32 0.12
CA ASN A 70 8.63 -6.96 0.59
C ASN A 70 8.92 -5.89 -0.50
N PRO A 71 7.94 -5.06 -0.89
CA PRO A 71 8.15 -3.95 -1.83
C PRO A 71 9.05 -2.81 -1.29
N PHE A 72 9.56 -2.95 -0.06
CA PHE A 72 10.57 -2.06 0.50
C PHE A 72 12.00 -2.62 0.41
N GLU A 73 12.18 -3.88 0.00
CA GLU A 73 13.52 -4.40 -0.34
C GLU A 73 14.16 -3.47 -1.37
N ASP A 74 13.48 -3.15 -2.47
CA ASP A 74 14.04 -2.27 -3.51
C ASP A 74 14.47 -0.89 -2.98
N PHE A 75 13.71 -0.30 -2.05
CA PHE A 75 14.07 0.98 -1.46
C PHE A 75 15.27 0.86 -0.51
N PHE A 76 15.31 -0.17 0.34
CA PHE A 76 16.44 -0.39 1.25
C PHE A 76 17.71 -0.79 0.48
N GLN A 77 17.60 -1.56 -0.60
CA GLN A 77 18.73 -1.94 -1.46
C GLN A 77 19.28 -0.74 -2.24
N LEU A 78 18.41 0.14 -2.77
CA LEU A 78 18.83 1.38 -3.43
C LEU A 78 19.62 2.30 -2.49
N VAL A 79 19.16 2.43 -1.23
CA VAL A 79 19.85 3.24 -0.21
C VAL A 79 21.19 2.61 0.17
N LYS A 80 21.28 1.27 0.24
CA LYS A 80 22.51 0.55 0.58
C LYS A 80 23.55 0.51 -0.56
N GLY A 81 23.13 0.56 -1.82
CA GLY A 81 24.05 0.60 -2.97
C GLY A 81 24.84 1.90 -3.10
N ASN A 82 24.24 3.03 -2.72
CA ASN A 82 24.85 4.36 -2.91
C ASN A 82 25.90 4.75 -1.86
N GLU A 83 26.04 3.99 -0.76
CA GLU A 83 27.06 4.23 0.27
C GLU A 83 28.46 3.71 -0.15
N GLN A 84 28.56 2.84 -1.17
CA GLN A 84 29.85 2.25 -1.58
C GLN A 84 30.58 2.99 -2.71
N GLU A 85 29.94 3.95 -3.39
CA GLU A 85 30.55 4.67 -4.53
C GLU A 85 31.21 6.01 -4.16
N THR A 86 31.12 6.46 -2.91
CA THR A 86 31.65 7.79 -2.48
C THR A 86 33.00 7.75 -1.77
N ASN A 87 33.66 6.59 -1.69
CA ASN A 87 35.02 6.44 -1.16
C ASN A 87 35.95 5.75 -2.17
N ARG A 88 36.09 6.34 -3.36
CA ARG A 88 37.20 6.05 -4.29
C ARG A 88 37.90 7.32 -4.70
#